data_AF-A0A9D6T3I3-F1
#
_entry.id   AF-A0A9D6T3I3-F1
#
_cell.length_a   1.000
_cell.length_b   1.000
_cell.length_c   1.000
_cell.angle_alpha   90.00
_cell.angle_beta   90.00
_cell.angle_gamma   90.00
#
_symmetry.space_group_name_H-M   'P 1'
#
loop_
_entity.id
_entity.type
_entity.pdbx_description
1 polymer ?
#
loop_
_entity_poly.entity_id
_entity_poly.type
_entity_poly.pdbx_seq_one_letter_code
_entity_poly.pdbx_strand_id
1 'polypeptide(L)'
;WAGGAGAGFLVLLLVATAWPKGRQWAPVLLIPMVAVELFFARRQLEAFKSVPAEAYTSPRPALTYLLGDRSDFRVLSIVDSAYDAGDKRKLLEVYRGRLRPERINEMLVGMKYREMLAPNLSVAYRIPTIDGYDGGILPLRAYVEFKRPILDSSSDRQAPPGPPIPNQADALLRNQLRAIPDARLLGALSVKYVLMDKRRDVWIDNVYYDLGTTAVASPGSPVRLDDLPQVSTTAIGAISFLEGATQVPDGTPVARVTVAGKDGRIESLLLRAGVETAEGDYPAGKAQHGRPRVATAWKEGPSGVNYYGRLDLKEPLKPVRIEVEYLMPSGRLYLRAMSLIDGPALAAGSPTAFDSVMLDQRLRLVQSGDLKVYENLDYLSRAFVVHQASLAPTMEETFARMKGDLQRQAVLEDTPAAREAVQALGSGEGARDDVEIMSNKPERVLVWARMASPGILVLTDTNFPGWSVRVDGAPAPMLRADHLFRAVFVPGGEHTVDFTYAPNSYKRGVLVSFFSLGLVLLLLALSFTPAWKSRIWRGKDV
;
A
#
# COMPACT_ATOMS: atom_id res chain seq x y z
N TRP A 1 4.27 29.89 -18.99
CA TRP A 1 5.50 30.33 -18.32
C TRP A 1 6.55 30.93 -19.27
N ALA A 2 6.98 30.28 -20.37
CA ALA A 2 8.11 30.78 -21.17
C ALA A 2 7.83 31.95 -22.17
N GLY A 3 6.62 32.08 -22.72
CA GLY A 3 6.38 33.03 -23.83
C GLY A 3 6.26 34.52 -23.45
N GLY A 4 5.80 34.83 -22.24
CA GLY A 4 5.59 36.22 -21.78
C GLY A 4 6.71 36.76 -20.89
N ALA A 5 7.31 35.91 -20.05
CA ALA A 5 8.35 36.31 -19.09
C ALA A 5 9.71 36.60 -19.76
N GLY A 6 10.07 35.85 -20.80
CA GLY A 6 11.31 36.09 -21.55
C GLY A 6 11.29 37.39 -22.36
N ALA A 7 10.13 37.79 -22.88
CA ALA A 7 9.98 38.97 -23.72
C ALA A 7 10.21 40.28 -22.95
N GLY A 8 9.70 40.38 -21.71
CA GLY A 8 9.89 41.55 -20.86
C GLY A 8 11.36 41.75 -20.44
N PHE A 9 12.04 40.65 -20.07
CA PHE A 9 13.45 40.68 -19.69
C PHE A 9 14.39 40.99 -20.87
N LEU A 10 14.10 40.49 -22.06
CA LEU A 10 14.84 40.81 -23.29
C LEU A 10 14.67 42.28 -23.72
N VAL A 11 13.45 42.80 -23.66
CA VAL A 11 13.17 44.23 -23.93
C VAL A 11 13.90 45.12 -22.92
N LEU A 12 13.99 44.70 -21.65
CA LEU A 12 14.73 45.40 -20.60
C LEU A 12 16.24 45.41 -20.80
N LEU A 13 16.82 44.25 -21.15
CA LEU A 13 18.25 44.13 -21.45
C LEU A 13 18.61 45.01 -22.65
N LEU A 14 17.74 45.06 -23.67
CA LEU A 14 17.90 45.92 -24.84
C LEU A 14 17.78 47.41 -24.49
N VAL A 15 16.80 47.82 -23.69
CA VAL A 15 16.63 49.23 -23.28
C VAL A 15 17.75 49.70 -22.34
N ALA A 16 18.19 48.86 -21.41
CA ALA A 16 19.26 49.18 -20.46
C ALA A 16 20.66 49.21 -21.10
N THR A 17 20.86 48.48 -22.19
CA THR A 17 22.12 48.49 -22.96
C THR A 17 22.14 49.56 -24.06
N ALA A 18 20.98 49.95 -24.61
CA ALA A 18 20.87 50.96 -25.66
C ALA A 18 20.82 52.42 -25.15
N TRP A 19 20.54 52.67 -23.85
CA TRP A 19 20.46 54.03 -23.29
C TRP A 19 21.61 54.34 -22.30
N PRO A 20 22.74 54.94 -22.75
CA PRO A 20 23.93 55.13 -21.91
C PRO A 20 23.71 56.03 -20.68
N LYS A 21 22.87 57.07 -20.75
CA LYS A 21 22.51 57.93 -19.60
C LYS A 21 21.50 57.29 -18.62
N GLY A 22 20.76 56.26 -19.05
CA GLY A 22 19.74 55.55 -18.25
C GLY A 22 20.32 54.39 -17.43
N ARG A 23 21.58 54.00 -17.69
CA ARG A 23 22.26 52.88 -17.02
C ARG A 23 22.39 53.03 -15.51
N GLN A 24 22.45 54.27 -15.02
CA GLN A 24 22.45 54.62 -13.59
C GLN A 24 21.07 54.46 -12.92
N TRP A 25 19.98 54.58 -13.69
CA TRP A 25 18.60 54.41 -13.24
C TRP A 25 18.07 52.98 -13.44
N ALA A 26 18.77 52.17 -14.24
CA ALA A 26 18.39 50.79 -14.54
C ALA A 26 18.16 49.94 -13.26
N PRO A 27 19.00 49.98 -12.20
CA PRO A 27 18.74 49.23 -10.97
C PRO A 27 17.45 49.69 -10.26
N VAL A 28 17.16 51.00 -10.31
CA VAL A 28 16.00 51.63 -9.66
C VAL A 28 14.70 51.31 -10.38
N LEU A 29 14.72 51.20 -11.72
CA LEU A 29 13.55 50.83 -12.54
C LEU A 29 13.33 49.31 -12.61
N LEU A 30 14.39 48.51 -12.51
CA LEU A 30 14.30 47.05 -12.54
C LEU A 30 13.57 46.49 -11.31
N ILE A 31 13.82 47.02 -10.11
CA ILE A 31 13.19 46.54 -8.86
C ILE A 31 11.65 46.62 -8.89
N PRO A 32 11.01 47.78 -9.13
CA PRO A 32 9.55 47.87 -9.15
C PRO A 32 8.95 47.07 -10.30
N MET A 33 9.65 46.92 -11.42
CA MET A 33 9.12 46.18 -12.55
C MET A 33 9.21 44.66 -12.37
N VAL A 34 10.29 44.16 -11.76
CA VAL A 34 10.37 42.78 -11.27
C VAL A 34 9.28 42.54 -10.22
N ALA A 35 9.00 43.51 -9.34
CA ALA A 35 7.90 43.40 -8.38
C ALA A 35 6.52 43.32 -9.07
N VAL A 36 6.27 44.11 -10.12
CA VAL A 36 5.04 44.03 -10.93
C VAL A 36 4.95 42.68 -11.66
N GLU A 37 6.05 42.21 -12.24
CA GLU A 37 6.10 40.90 -12.89
C GLU A 37 5.80 39.78 -11.88
N LEU A 38 6.46 39.78 -10.72
CA LEU A 38 6.19 38.84 -9.64
C LEU A 38 4.72 38.94 -9.16
N PHE A 39 4.11 40.13 -9.17
CA PHE A 39 2.69 40.33 -8.83
C PHE A 39 1.71 39.73 -9.86
N PHE A 40 2.07 39.69 -11.14
CA PHE A 40 1.26 39.00 -12.16
C PHE A 40 1.57 37.51 -12.22
N ALA A 41 2.84 37.13 -12.12
CA ALA A 41 3.29 35.74 -12.06
C ALA A 41 2.69 35.03 -10.86
N ARG A 42 2.57 35.70 -9.70
CA ARG A 42 1.92 35.11 -8.52
C ARG A 42 0.46 34.73 -8.77
N ARG A 43 -0.28 35.42 -9.66
CA ARG A 43 -1.68 35.06 -9.96
C ARG A 43 -1.83 33.67 -10.60
N GLN A 44 -0.76 33.12 -11.17
CA GLN A 44 -0.73 31.76 -11.70
C GLN A 44 -0.24 30.73 -10.67
N LEU A 45 0.28 31.15 -9.51
CA LEU A 45 0.69 30.23 -8.45
C LEU A 45 -0.54 29.56 -7.83
N GLU A 46 -0.41 28.27 -7.51
CA GLU A 46 -1.46 27.49 -6.85
C GLU A 46 -1.91 28.09 -5.51
N ALA A 47 -1.07 28.89 -4.85
CA ALA A 47 -1.43 29.63 -3.64
C ALA A 47 -2.61 30.60 -3.82
N PHE A 48 -2.91 31.07 -5.05
CA PHE A 48 -4.10 31.87 -5.39
C PHE A 48 -5.30 31.02 -5.85
N LYS A 49 -5.14 29.71 -5.88
CA LYS A 49 -6.19 28.72 -6.09
C LYS A 49 -6.73 28.23 -4.74
N SER A 50 -7.28 29.14 -3.94
CA SER A 50 -7.79 28.80 -2.62
C SER A 50 -9.07 27.97 -2.71
N VAL A 51 -9.04 26.76 -2.13
CA VAL A 51 -10.22 26.01 -1.72
C VAL A 51 -10.52 26.30 -0.24
N PRO A 52 -11.75 26.08 0.25
CA PRO A 52 -12.06 26.21 1.67
C PRO A 52 -11.10 25.37 2.53
N ALA A 53 -10.70 25.88 3.70
CA ALA A 53 -9.76 25.18 4.57
C ALA A 53 -10.30 23.84 5.07
N GLU A 54 -11.62 23.69 5.13
CA GLU A 54 -12.34 22.46 5.48
C GLU A 54 -12.00 21.31 4.53
N ALA A 55 -11.65 21.60 3.27
CA ALA A 55 -11.20 20.59 2.32
C ALA A 55 -9.94 19.84 2.81
N TYR A 56 -9.11 20.51 3.60
CA TYR A 56 -7.88 19.98 4.17
C TYR A 56 -8.02 19.60 5.65
N THR A 57 -8.88 20.27 6.41
CA THR A 57 -9.00 20.09 7.87
C THR A 57 -10.15 19.19 8.31
N SER A 58 -11.18 19.00 7.47
CA SER A 58 -12.37 18.21 7.84
C SER A 58 -11.99 16.74 8.10
N PRO A 59 -12.37 16.13 9.24
CA PRO A 59 -11.98 14.76 9.55
C PRO A 59 -12.55 13.78 8.52
N ARG A 60 -11.76 12.76 8.15
CA ARG A 60 -12.21 11.67 7.26
C ARG A 60 -12.16 10.33 7.98
N PRO A 61 -13.18 9.45 7.85
CA PRO A 61 -13.28 8.26 8.67
C PRO A 61 -12.06 7.34 8.60
N ALA A 62 -11.54 7.05 7.40
CA ALA A 62 -10.39 6.17 7.22
C ALA A 62 -9.12 6.77 7.84
N LEU A 63 -8.81 8.03 7.52
CA LEU A 63 -7.64 8.72 8.06
C LEU A 63 -7.71 8.89 9.59
N THR A 64 -8.88 9.21 10.12
CA THR A 64 -9.10 9.38 11.57
C THR A 64 -8.88 8.06 12.30
N TYR A 65 -9.33 6.95 11.73
CA TYR A 65 -9.07 5.61 12.26
C TYR A 65 -7.56 5.32 12.33
N LEU A 66 -6.83 5.55 11.24
CA LEU A 66 -5.38 5.33 11.19
C LEU A 66 -4.61 6.20 12.18
N LEU A 67 -4.97 7.49 12.29
CA LEU A 67 -4.33 8.42 13.23
C LEU A 67 -4.63 8.09 14.70
N GLY A 68 -5.65 7.28 14.96
CA GLY A 68 -6.00 6.78 16.29
C GLY A 68 -5.07 5.66 16.76
N ASP A 69 -4.47 4.90 15.85
CA ASP A 69 -3.51 3.85 16.18
C ASP A 69 -2.12 4.46 16.42
N ARG A 70 -1.52 4.14 17.57
CA ARG A 70 -0.21 4.63 18.01
C ARG A 70 0.92 3.60 17.84
N SER A 71 0.60 2.40 17.36
CA SER A 71 1.60 1.37 17.06
C SER A 71 2.47 1.75 15.86
N ASP A 72 3.65 1.13 15.73
CA ASP A 72 4.50 1.31 14.55
C ASP A 72 4.01 0.40 13.41
N PHE A 73 3.19 0.96 12.52
CA PHE A 73 2.62 0.23 11.39
C PHE A 73 2.90 0.92 10.06
N ARG A 74 2.78 0.14 8.99
CA ARG A 74 2.72 0.65 7.61
C ARG A 74 1.34 0.44 7.03
N VAL A 75 1.06 1.22 6.00
CA VAL A 75 -0.19 1.18 5.23
C VAL A 75 0.09 0.83 3.77
N LEU A 76 -0.82 0.07 3.16
CA LEU A 76 -0.90 -0.09 1.72
C LEU A 76 -2.23 0.48 1.21
N SER A 77 -2.17 1.48 0.33
CA SER A 77 -3.38 2.10 -0.23
C SER A 77 -3.57 1.70 -1.70
N ILE A 78 -4.44 0.74 -1.97
CA ILE A 78 -4.79 0.31 -3.35
C ILE A 78 -6.06 0.99 -3.88
N VAL A 79 -6.44 2.11 -3.27
CA VAL A 79 -7.64 2.88 -3.63
C VAL A 79 -7.51 3.42 -5.04
N ASP A 80 -8.55 3.24 -5.86
CA ASP A 80 -8.65 3.87 -7.17
C ASP A 80 -8.99 5.36 -7.02
N SER A 81 -8.16 6.22 -7.64
CA SER A 81 -8.33 7.68 -7.64
C SER A 81 -9.65 8.16 -8.26
N ALA A 82 -10.37 7.31 -8.99
CA ALA A 82 -11.66 7.65 -9.57
C ALA A 82 -12.87 7.38 -8.62
N TYR A 83 -12.64 7.05 -7.34
CA TYR A 83 -13.74 6.93 -6.35
C TYR A 83 -14.38 8.28 -6.04
N ASP A 84 -15.61 8.29 -5.55
CA ASP A 84 -16.26 9.51 -5.05
C ASP A 84 -16.57 9.35 -3.55
N ALA A 85 -16.42 10.42 -2.79
CA ALA A 85 -16.79 10.45 -1.39
C ALA A 85 -18.31 10.28 -1.22
N GLY A 86 -18.75 9.55 -0.20
CA GLY A 86 -20.17 9.31 0.08
C GLY A 86 -20.92 10.59 0.44
N ASP A 87 -20.22 11.58 1.00
CA ASP A 87 -20.76 12.91 1.30
C ASP A 87 -20.71 13.90 0.12
N LYS A 88 -20.26 13.47 -1.07
CA LYS A 88 -20.14 14.34 -2.27
C LYS A 88 -21.41 15.12 -2.56
N ARG A 89 -22.59 14.50 -2.45
CA ARG A 89 -23.87 15.20 -2.69
C ARG A 89 -24.08 16.36 -1.70
N LYS A 90 -23.83 16.13 -0.40
CA LYS A 90 -23.95 17.15 0.65
C LYS A 90 -22.94 18.27 0.42
N LEU A 91 -21.70 17.92 0.07
CA LEU A 91 -20.66 18.90 -0.24
C LEU A 91 -21.05 19.76 -1.45
N LEU A 92 -21.61 19.16 -2.50
CA LEU A 92 -22.11 19.89 -3.65
C LEU A 92 -23.26 20.84 -3.26
N GLU A 93 -24.19 20.41 -2.41
CA GLU A 93 -25.28 21.28 -1.92
C GLU A 93 -24.75 22.49 -1.14
N VAL A 94 -23.72 22.29 -0.29
CA VAL A 94 -23.14 23.38 0.52
C VAL A 94 -22.40 24.42 -0.32
N TYR A 95 -21.64 23.98 -1.33
CA TYR A 95 -20.72 24.86 -2.06
C TYR A 95 -21.20 25.30 -3.46
N ARG A 96 -22.27 24.68 -4.00
CA ARG A 96 -22.86 25.10 -5.28
C ARG A 96 -23.36 26.54 -5.16
N GLY A 97 -22.93 27.39 -6.10
CA GLY A 97 -23.23 28.82 -6.10
C GLY A 97 -22.34 29.68 -5.19
N ARG A 98 -21.57 29.07 -4.27
CA ARG A 98 -20.56 29.76 -3.44
C ARG A 98 -19.16 29.71 -4.04
N LEU A 99 -18.84 28.61 -4.73
CA LEU A 99 -17.57 28.40 -5.42
C LEU A 99 -17.81 28.19 -6.91
N ARG A 100 -16.81 28.55 -7.73
CA ARG A 100 -16.80 28.19 -9.15
C ARG A 100 -16.71 26.66 -9.32
N PRO A 101 -17.32 26.06 -10.35
CA PRO A 101 -17.30 24.61 -10.55
C PRO A 101 -15.91 23.98 -10.52
N GLU A 102 -14.90 24.68 -11.06
CA GLU A 102 -13.51 24.20 -11.10
C GLU A 102 -12.93 24.07 -9.69
N ARG A 103 -13.26 25.01 -8.80
CA ARG A 103 -12.82 25.01 -7.40
C ARG A 103 -13.47 23.89 -6.59
N ILE A 104 -14.73 23.60 -6.88
CA ILE A 104 -15.44 22.48 -6.26
C ILE A 104 -14.76 21.16 -6.67
N ASN A 105 -14.39 21.02 -7.95
CA ASN A 105 -13.70 19.83 -8.42
C ASN A 105 -12.30 19.68 -7.79
N GLU A 106 -11.50 20.76 -7.76
CA GLU A 106 -10.18 20.77 -7.08
C GLU A 106 -10.31 20.39 -5.60
N MET A 107 -11.32 20.90 -4.91
CA MET A 107 -11.64 20.56 -3.53
C MET A 107 -11.94 19.06 -3.35
N LEU A 108 -12.84 18.51 -4.19
CA LEU A 108 -13.19 17.09 -4.15
C LEU A 108 -11.98 16.19 -4.43
N VAL A 109 -11.13 16.55 -5.40
CA VAL A 109 -9.90 15.83 -5.72
C VAL A 109 -8.93 15.87 -4.54
N GLY A 110 -8.72 17.04 -3.92
CA GLY A 110 -7.85 17.17 -2.75
C GLY A 110 -8.31 16.33 -1.56
N MET A 111 -9.62 16.30 -1.30
CA MET A 111 -10.20 15.45 -0.24
C MET A 111 -9.97 13.97 -0.51
N LYS A 112 -10.15 13.53 -1.78
CA LYS A 112 -9.90 12.14 -2.18
C LYS A 112 -8.45 11.74 -1.95
N TYR A 113 -7.52 12.54 -2.44
CA TYR A 113 -6.08 12.28 -2.27
C TYR A 113 -5.66 12.20 -0.81
N ARG A 114 -6.21 13.08 0.04
CA ARG A 114 -5.97 13.05 1.49
C ARG A 114 -6.43 11.74 2.13
N GLU A 115 -7.62 11.29 1.79
CA GLU A 115 -8.20 10.08 2.36
C GLU A 115 -7.49 8.81 1.86
N MET A 116 -6.94 8.86 0.65
CA MET A 116 -6.10 7.81 0.06
C MET A 116 -4.66 7.81 0.57
N LEU A 117 -4.24 8.84 1.33
CA LEU A 117 -2.85 9.12 1.71
C LEU A 117 -1.88 9.32 0.52
N ALA A 118 -2.37 9.77 -0.64
CA ALA A 118 -1.57 9.79 -1.85
C ALA A 118 -1.84 10.99 -2.78
N PRO A 119 -0.84 11.45 -3.58
CA PRO A 119 0.56 11.05 -3.49
C PRO A 119 1.28 11.78 -2.34
N ASN A 120 2.19 11.11 -1.63
CA ASN A 120 3.06 11.67 -0.58
C ASN A 120 2.36 12.32 0.63
N LEU A 121 1.02 12.24 0.74
CA LEU A 121 0.30 12.81 1.87
C LEU A 121 0.50 12.00 3.15
N SER A 122 0.80 10.70 3.02
CA SER A 122 1.42 9.85 4.04
C SER A 122 2.49 10.57 4.89
N VAL A 123 3.42 11.29 4.25
CA VAL A 123 4.50 12.02 4.91
C VAL A 123 3.97 13.15 5.79
N ALA A 124 2.96 13.89 5.32
CA ALA A 124 2.34 14.98 6.08
C ALA A 124 1.66 14.46 7.36
N TYR A 125 1.08 13.26 7.30
CA TYR A 125 0.43 12.61 8.44
C TYR A 125 1.37 11.71 9.26
N ARG A 126 2.64 11.56 8.85
CA ARG A 126 3.62 10.62 9.43
C ARG A 126 3.11 9.18 9.48
N ILE A 127 2.36 8.77 8.46
CA ILE A 127 1.88 7.39 8.28
C ILE A 127 2.77 6.74 7.23
N PRO A 128 3.68 5.82 7.60
CA PRO A 128 4.54 5.16 6.63
C PRO A 128 3.73 4.30 5.65
N THR A 129 4.06 4.36 4.36
CA THR A 129 3.50 3.41 3.37
C THR A 129 4.58 2.49 2.83
N ILE A 130 4.16 1.42 2.17
CA ILE A 130 5.07 0.55 1.42
C ILE A 130 5.09 0.88 -0.06
N ASP A 131 4.52 1.99 -0.49
CA ASP A 131 4.26 2.26 -1.92
C ASP A 131 5.55 2.61 -2.68
N GLY A 132 6.63 2.91 -1.94
CA GLY A 132 8.01 3.05 -2.43
C GLY A 132 8.41 4.47 -2.85
N TYR A 133 7.50 5.44 -2.79
CA TYR A 133 7.68 6.77 -3.41
C TYR A 133 7.40 7.95 -2.48
N ASP A 134 7.24 7.72 -1.17
CA ASP A 134 6.91 8.72 -0.15
C ASP A 134 8.01 9.80 0.01
N GLY A 135 8.12 10.68 -0.98
CA GLY A 135 9.16 11.71 -1.09
C GLY A 135 9.66 12.00 -2.51
N GLY A 136 9.18 11.28 -3.54
CA GLY A 136 9.52 11.57 -4.94
C GLY A 136 10.90 11.09 -5.41
N ILE A 137 11.53 10.18 -4.66
CA ILE A 137 12.80 9.53 -5.06
C ILE A 137 12.47 8.17 -5.68
N LEU A 138 13.17 7.81 -6.77
CA LEU A 138 13.02 6.49 -7.39
C LEU A 138 13.42 5.38 -6.41
N PRO A 139 12.67 4.27 -6.36
CA PRO A 139 12.99 3.15 -5.47
C PRO A 139 14.32 2.50 -5.83
N LEU A 140 14.95 1.89 -4.82
CA LEU A 140 16.15 1.07 -5.02
C LEU A 140 15.85 -0.15 -5.89
N ARG A 141 16.85 -0.60 -6.65
CA ARG A 141 16.74 -1.82 -7.47
C ARG A 141 16.24 -3.03 -6.67
N ALA A 142 16.77 -3.25 -5.47
CA ALA A 142 16.34 -4.33 -4.58
C ALA A 142 14.86 -4.23 -4.19
N TYR A 143 14.32 -3.01 -4.01
CA TYR A 143 12.90 -2.85 -3.76
C TYR A 143 12.07 -3.13 -5.02
N VAL A 144 12.53 -2.69 -6.20
CA VAL A 144 11.87 -3.03 -7.47
C VAL A 144 11.82 -4.54 -7.66
N GLU A 145 12.93 -5.24 -7.41
CA GLU A 145 13.00 -6.70 -7.44
C GLU A 145 12.03 -7.34 -6.42
N PHE A 146 12.00 -6.83 -5.18
CA PHE A 146 11.10 -7.28 -4.11
C PHE A 146 9.60 -7.07 -4.39
N LYS A 147 9.20 -6.14 -5.28
CA LYS A 147 7.79 -6.00 -5.67
C LYS A 147 7.23 -7.29 -6.29
N ARG A 148 8.07 -8.11 -6.92
CA ARG A 148 7.65 -9.30 -7.68
C ARG A 148 6.79 -10.27 -6.86
N PRO A 149 7.20 -10.80 -5.70
CA PRO A 149 6.34 -11.67 -4.89
C PRO A 149 5.00 -11.02 -4.48
N ILE A 150 4.98 -9.70 -4.22
CA ILE A 150 3.74 -8.98 -3.90
C ILE A 150 2.81 -8.94 -5.11
N LEU A 151 3.33 -8.58 -6.28
CA LEU A 151 2.59 -8.52 -7.55
C LEU A 151 2.07 -9.90 -7.97
N ASP A 152 2.90 -10.94 -7.86
CA ASP A 152 2.53 -12.32 -8.14
C ASP A 152 1.36 -12.76 -7.23
N SER A 153 1.47 -12.51 -5.92
CA SER A 153 0.38 -12.85 -4.99
C SER A 153 -0.92 -12.07 -5.24
N SER A 154 -0.81 -10.81 -5.67
CA SER A 154 -1.98 -10.03 -6.09
C SER A 154 -2.59 -10.56 -7.38
N SER A 155 -1.77 -11.10 -8.29
CA SER A 155 -2.23 -11.71 -9.54
C SER A 155 -2.94 -13.03 -9.27
N ASP A 156 -2.40 -13.87 -8.39
CA ASP A 156 -2.99 -15.16 -8.02
C ASP A 156 -4.36 -15.00 -7.32
N ARG A 157 -4.51 -13.91 -6.56
CA ARG A 157 -5.76 -13.56 -5.84
C ARG A 157 -6.70 -12.70 -6.67
N GLN A 158 -6.27 -12.29 -7.85
CA GLN A 158 -7.11 -11.56 -8.77
C GLN A 158 -8.25 -12.47 -9.21
N ALA A 159 -9.47 -11.93 -9.15
CA ALA A 159 -10.56 -12.50 -9.90
C ALA A 159 -11.26 -11.39 -10.69
N PRO A 160 -11.35 -11.53 -12.02
CA PRO A 160 -10.98 -12.73 -12.80
C PRO A 160 -9.48 -13.02 -12.91
N PRO A 161 -9.10 -14.25 -13.27
CA PRO A 161 -7.72 -14.59 -13.59
C PRO A 161 -7.19 -13.66 -14.70
N GLY A 162 -6.11 -12.94 -14.43
CA GLY A 162 -5.47 -12.01 -15.35
C GLY A 162 -4.08 -12.47 -15.77
N PRO A 163 -3.48 -11.87 -16.81
CA PRO A 163 -2.06 -12.04 -17.06
C PRO A 163 -1.24 -11.53 -15.86
N PRO A 164 -0.04 -12.10 -15.62
CA PRO A 164 0.84 -11.62 -14.55
C PRO A 164 1.05 -10.11 -14.61
N ILE A 165 1.01 -9.47 -13.45
CA ILE A 165 1.18 -8.03 -13.35
C ILE A 165 2.64 -7.67 -13.67
N PRO A 166 2.92 -6.84 -14.69
CA PRO A 166 4.29 -6.44 -15.01
C PRO A 166 4.95 -5.69 -13.85
N ASN A 167 6.19 -6.01 -13.52
CA ASN A 167 6.96 -5.30 -12.49
C ASN A 167 7.64 -4.06 -13.08
N GLN A 168 6.92 -2.92 -13.10
CA GLN A 168 7.41 -1.66 -13.64
C GLN A 168 8.23 -0.90 -12.59
N ALA A 169 9.46 -0.52 -12.94
CA ALA A 169 10.41 0.13 -12.03
C ALA A 169 9.99 1.55 -11.63
N ASP A 170 9.26 2.26 -12.49
CA ASP A 170 8.82 3.64 -12.34
C ASP A 170 7.37 3.80 -11.83
N ALA A 171 6.63 2.70 -11.72
CA ALA A 171 5.26 2.72 -11.22
C ALA A 171 5.17 2.49 -9.71
N LEU A 172 4.30 3.28 -9.06
CA LEU A 172 3.87 3.07 -7.68
C LEU A 172 3.34 1.65 -7.51
N LEU A 173 3.70 0.97 -6.41
CA LEU A 173 3.19 -0.37 -6.13
C LEU A 173 1.66 -0.42 -6.18
N ARG A 174 0.99 0.55 -5.55
CA ARG A 174 -0.48 0.66 -5.53
C ARG A 174 -1.15 0.73 -6.90
N ASN A 175 -0.49 1.31 -7.91
CA ASN A 175 -1.07 1.45 -9.25
C ASN A 175 -0.93 0.17 -10.08
N GLN A 176 -0.07 -0.76 -9.64
CA GLN A 176 0.14 -2.04 -10.29
C GLN A 176 -0.76 -3.12 -9.69
N LEU A 177 -1.15 -2.99 -8.43
CA LEU A 177 -1.96 -3.98 -7.72
C LEU A 177 -3.40 -4.04 -8.23
N ARG A 178 -3.88 -5.26 -8.45
CA ARG A 178 -5.24 -5.54 -8.93
C ARG A 178 -6.15 -6.14 -7.86
N ALA A 179 -5.57 -6.74 -6.82
CA ALA A 179 -6.25 -7.26 -5.65
C ALA A 179 -5.38 -7.04 -4.40
N ILE A 180 -5.92 -7.30 -3.22
CA ILE A 180 -5.12 -7.30 -2.00
C ILE A 180 -4.10 -8.47 -2.08
N PRO A 181 -2.78 -8.20 -1.95
CA PRO A 181 -1.74 -9.24 -1.89
C PRO A 181 -1.93 -10.24 -0.74
N ASP A 182 -1.07 -11.26 -0.67
CA ASP A 182 -1.06 -12.17 0.49
C ASP A 182 -0.81 -11.42 1.79
N ALA A 183 -1.75 -11.50 2.73
CA ALA A 183 -1.70 -10.88 4.05
C ALA A 183 -0.40 -11.22 4.81
N ARG A 184 0.18 -12.41 4.62
CA ARG A 184 1.47 -12.78 5.21
C ARG A 184 2.63 -11.93 4.70
N LEU A 185 2.68 -11.71 3.38
CA LEU A 185 3.72 -10.88 2.75
C LEU A 185 3.59 -9.43 3.21
N LEU A 186 2.35 -8.93 3.29
CA LEU A 186 2.05 -7.62 3.83
C LEU A 186 2.46 -7.51 5.31
N GLY A 187 2.18 -8.55 6.10
CA GLY A 187 2.51 -8.63 7.52
C GLY A 187 4.01 -8.56 7.75
N ALA A 188 4.80 -9.29 6.96
CA ALA A 188 6.26 -9.24 6.97
C ALA A 188 6.85 -7.88 6.57
N LEU A 189 6.09 -7.03 5.87
CA LEU A 189 6.45 -5.64 5.58
C LEU A 189 5.99 -4.65 6.65
N SER A 190 5.43 -5.17 7.75
CA SER A 190 4.79 -4.41 8.82
C SER A 190 3.56 -3.63 8.34
N VAL A 191 2.90 -4.09 7.28
CA VAL A 191 1.62 -3.52 6.83
C VAL A 191 0.50 -4.06 7.70
N LYS A 192 -0.03 -3.18 8.55
CA LYS A 192 -1.18 -3.47 9.40
C LYS A 192 -2.49 -3.13 8.72
N TYR A 193 -2.52 -2.09 7.89
CA TYR A 193 -3.75 -1.61 7.27
C TYR A 193 -3.67 -1.56 5.75
N VAL A 194 -4.71 -2.08 5.10
CA VAL A 194 -4.93 -1.97 3.66
C VAL A 194 -6.16 -1.11 3.40
N LEU A 195 -6.01 -0.07 2.58
CA LEU A 195 -7.11 0.82 2.17
C LEU A 195 -7.59 0.45 0.78
N MET A 196 -8.91 0.40 0.61
CA MET A 196 -9.54 0.12 -0.67
C MET A 196 -10.81 0.95 -0.87
N ASP A 197 -11.11 1.33 -2.12
CA ASP A 197 -12.40 1.94 -2.46
C ASP A 197 -13.54 0.91 -2.54
N LYS A 198 -14.76 1.42 -2.60
CA LYS A 198 -15.99 0.64 -2.75
C LYS A 198 -16.50 0.55 -4.20
N ARG A 199 -15.79 1.09 -5.20
CA ARG A 199 -16.27 1.13 -6.60
C ARG A 199 -16.33 -0.25 -7.26
N ARG A 200 -15.75 -1.26 -6.62
CA ARG A 200 -15.75 -2.66 -7.07
C ARG A 200 -16.82 -3.49 -6.37
N ASP A 201 -17.43 -2.95 -5.32
CA ASP A 201 -18.48 -3.62 -4.56
C ASP A 201 -19.84 -3.45 -5.24
N VAL A 202 -20.82 -4.25 -4.83
CA VAL A 202 -22.15 -4.21 -5.42
C VAL A 202 -23.23 -4.28 -4.35
N TRP A 203 -24.37 -3.65 -4.66
CA TRP A 203 -25.60 -3.76 -3.90
C TRP A 203 -26.60 -4.56 -4.73
N ILE A 204 -27.11 -5.67 -4.18
CA ILE A 204 -28.11 -6.51 -4.82
C ILE A 204 -29.25 -6.69 -3.83
N ASP A 205 -30.47 -6.33 -4.23
CA ASP A 205 -31.67 -6.43 -3.40
C ASP A 205 -31.51 -5.74 -2.03
N ASN A 206 -30.90 -4.55 -2.02
CA ASN A 206 -30.56 -3.78 -0.81
C ASN A 206 -29.58 -4.44 0.16
N VAL A 207 -28.90 -5.52 -0.26
CA VAL A 207 -27.81 -6.15 0.49
C VAL A 207 -26.47 -5.76 -0.12
N TYR A 208 -25.53 -5.35 0.72
CA TYR A 208 -24.17 -5.01 0.31
C TYR A 208 -23.30 -6.27 0.19
N TYR A 209 -22.45 -6.30 -0.83
CA TYR A 209 -21.47 -7.36 -1.08
C TYR A 209 -20.09 -6.75 -1.26
N ASP A 210 -19.17 -7.12 -0.36
CA ASP A 210 -17.76 -6.72 -0.42
C ASP A 210 -16.99 -7.60 -1.42
N LEU A 211 -16.49 -6.99 -2.50
CA LEU A 211 -15.71 -7.67 -3.55
C LEU A 211 -14.19 -7.46 -3.41
N GLY A 212 -13.74 -7.02 -2.24
CA GLY A 212 -12.34 -6.70 -1.97
C GLY A 212 -11.40 -7.87 -1.85
N THR A 213 -11.92 -9.03 -1.45
CA THR A 213 -11.16 -10.27 -1.32
C THR A 213 -11.81 -11.37 -2.17
N THR A 214 -11.03 -12.39 -2.50
CA THR A 214 -11.50 -13.56 -3.25
C THR A 214 -11.12 -14.80 -2.47
N ALA A 215 -12.02 -15.76 -2.35
CA ALA A 215 -11.68 -17.12 -1.93
C ALA A 215 -11.90 -18.09 -3.10
N VAL A 216 -11.06 -19.11 -3.19
CA VAL A 216 -11.12 -20.08 -4.30
C VAL A 216 -11.27 -21.48 -3.71
N ALA A 217 -12.37 -22.14 -4.04
CA ALA A 217 -12.56 -23.55 -3.74
C ALA A 217 -12.17 -24.39 -4.96
N SER A 218 -11.40 -25.44 -4.75
CA SER A 218 -10.95 -26.37 -5.78
C SER A 218 -11.01 -27.82 -5.26
N PRO A 219 -10.88 -28.85 -6.11
CA PRO A 219 -11.02 -30.23 -5.68
C PRO A 219 -10.03 -30.57 -4.56
N GLY A 220 -10.55 -31.01 -3.40
CA GLY A 220 -9.73 -31.32 -2.22
C GLY A 220 -9.21 -30.10 -1.45
N SER A 221 -9.59 -28.88 -1.81
CA SER A 221 -9.23 -27.63 -1.13
C SER A 221 -10.48 -26.77 -0.88
N PRO A 222 -11.27 -27.06 0.18
CA PRO A 222 -12.45 -26.29 0.52
C PRO A 222 -12.07 -24.90 1.08
N VAL A 223 -12.98 -23.94 0.92
CA VAL A 223 -12.88 -22.64 1.59
C VAL A 223 -13.57 -22.74 2.94
N ARG A 224 -12.90 -22.32 4.01
CA ARG A 224 -13.46 -22.34 5.36
C ARG A 224 -13.42 -20.95 5.98
N LEU A 225 -14.56 -20.55 6.54
CA LEU A 225 -14.81 -19.25 7.13
C LEU A 225 -15.31 -19.48 8.56
N ASP A 226 -14.55 -19.04 9.56
CA ASP A 226 -14.83 -19.26 10.99
C ASP A 226 -15.13 -17.94 11.74
N ASP A 227 -14.52 -16.82 11.34
CA ASP A 227 -14.82 -15.49 11.89
C ASP A 227 -16.02 -14.86 11.15
N LEU A 228 -17.23 -15.14 11.66
CA LEU A 228 -18.49 -14.76 11.03
C LEU A 228 -19.29 -13.74 11.84
N PRO A 229 -19.96 -12.78 11.18
CA PRO A 229 -20.90 -11.85 11.83
C PRO A 229 -22.00 -12.61 12.59
N GLN A 230 -22.34 -12.14 13.79
CA GLN A 230 -23.30 -12.80 14.68
C GLN A 230 -24.76 -12.37 14.44
N VAL A 231 -25.17 -12.41 13.18
CA VAL A 231 -26.51 -12.01 12.70
C VAL A 231 -27.44 -13.21 12.56
N SER A 232 -28.72 -13.02 12.87
CA SER A 232 -29.76 -14.02 12.59
C SER A 232 -29.89 -14.20 11.08
N THR A 233 -29.49 -15.34 10.55
CA THR A 233 -29.38 -15.56 9.11
C THR A 233 -30.51 -16.45 8.65
N THR A 234 -31.30 -15.97 7.69
CA THR A 234 -32.33 -16.77 6.98
C THR A 234 -31.87 -17.15 5.58
N ALA A 235 -30.90 -16.44 5.01
CA ALA A 235 -30.31 -16.76 3.73
C ALA A 235 -28.88 -16.26 3.62
N ILE A 236 -28.12 -16.87 2.72
CA ILE A 236 -26.77 -16.46 2.35
C ILE A 236 -26.82 -15.99 0.89
N GLY A 237 -26.44 -14.74 0.67
CA GLY A 237 -26.15 -14.25 -0.67
C GLY A 237 -24.68 -14.53 -1.00
N ALA A 238 -24.41 -15.07 -2.18
CA ALA A 238 -23.07 -15.33 -2.67
C ALA A 238 -22.88 -14.72 -4.06
N ILE A 239 -21.73 -14.11 -4.28
CA ILE A 239 -21.28 -13.70 -5.60
C ILE A 239 -20.13 -14.61 -6.00
N SER A 240 -20.28 -15.30 -7.12
CA SER A 240 -19.30 -16.30 -7.54
C SER A 240 -19.26 -16.52 -9.05
N PHE A 241 -18.24 -17.22 -9.51
CA PHE A 241 -18.21 -17.81 -10.84
C PHE A 241 -17.36 -19.09 -10.85
N LEU A 242 -17.60 -19.93 -11.83
CA LEU A 242 -16.84 -21.14 -12.09
C LEU A 242 -15.74 -20.88 -13.12
N GLU A 243 -14.64 -21.60 -13.01
CA GLU A 243 -13.60 -21.69 -14.04
C GLU A 243 -13.43 -23.15 -14.45
N GLY A 244 -13.47 -23.42 -15.76
CA GLY A 244 -13.24 -24.77 -16.29
C GLY A 244 -14.44 -25.70 -16.12
N ALA A 245 -15.65 -25.14 -16.02
CA ALA A 245 -16.91 -25.84 -15.86
C ALA A 245 -17.79 -25.85 -17.14
N THR A 246 -17.31 -25.38 -18.28
CA THR A 246 -18.10 -25.34 -19.54
C THR A 246 -18.80 -26.67 -19.90
N GLN A 247 -18.23 -27.83 -19.55
CA GLN A 247 -18.83 -29.14 -19.83
C GLN A 247 -19.81 -29.62 -18.74
N VAL A 248 -20.04 -28.83 -17.69
CA VAL A 248 -20.95 -29.18 -16.60
C VAL A 248 -22.39 -28.90 -17.04
N PRO A 249 -23.30 -29.89 -16.97
CA PRO A 249 -24.70 -29.70 -17.33
C PRO A 249 -25.45 -28.73 -16.41
N ASP A 250 -26.50 -28.11 -16.95
CA ASP A 250 -27.40 -27.24 -16.19
C ASP A 250 -28.00 -27.91 -14.95
N GLY A 251 -28.07 -27.17 -13.84
CA GLY A 251 -28.60 -27.66 -12.56
C GLY A 251 -27.66 -28.58 -11.78
N THR A 252 -26.50 -28.96 -12.33
CA THR A 252 -25.54 -29.84 -11.64
C THR A 252 -24.98 -29.17 -10.39
N PRO A 253 -25.02 -29.81 -9.20
CA PRO A 253 -24.35 -29.31 -8.02
C PRO A 253 -22.84 -29.23 -8.23
N VAL A 254 -22.28 -28.03 -8.12
CA VAL A 254 -20.84 -27.76 -8.31
C VAL A 254 -20.12 -27.43 -7.01
N ALA A 255 -20.84 -26.97 -6.00
CA ALA A 255 -20.29 -26.79 -4.66
C ALA A 255 -21.33 -27.06 -3.58
N ARG A 256 -20.85 -27.52 -2.42
CA ARG A 256 -21.62 -27.68 -1.20
C ARG A 256 -21.24 -26.57 -0.24
N VAL A 257 -22.23 -25.83 0.26
CA VAL A 257 -22.07 -24.80 1.28
C VAL A 257 -22.63 -25.35 2.58
N THR A 258 -21.76 -25.71 3.51
CA THR A 258 -22.13 -26.23 4.83
C THR A 258 -22.07 -25.11 5.85
N VAL A 259 -23.19 -24.84 6.52
CA VAL A 259 -23.35 -23.77 7.51
C VAL A 259 -23.56 -24.42 8.88
N ALA A 260 -22.66 -24.17 9.82
CA ALA A 260 -22.83 -24.56 11.20
C ALA A 260 -23.32 -23.37 12.03
N GLY A 261 -24.42 -23.57 12.75
CA GLY A 261 -25.02 -22.59 13.64
C GLY A 261 -24.46 -22.66 15.05
N LYS A 262 -24.58 -21.55 15.79
CA LYS A 262 -24.20 -21.44 17.21
C LYS A 262 -24.97 -22.40 18.12
N ASP A 263 -26.15 -22.83 17.69
CA ASP A 263 -27.01 -23.82 18.35
C ASP A 263 -26.61 -25.28 18.04
N GLY A 264 -25.55 -25.49 17.28
CA GLY A 264 -25.06 -26.82 16.89
C GLY A 264 -25.77 -27.41 15.67
N ARG A 265 -26.78 -26.74 15.09
CA ARG A 265 -27.40 -27.19 13.84
C ARG A 265 -26.42 -27.03 12.68
N ILE A 266 -26.45 -27.99 11.75
CA ILE A 266 -25.67 -27.96 10.52
C ILE A 266 -26.64 -28.08 9.35
N GLU A 267 -26.53 -27.15 8.40
CA GLU A 267 -27.30 -27.16 7.17
C GLU A 267 -26.37 -27.19 5.96
N SER A 268 -26.68 -28.03 4.97
CA SER A 268 -25.94 -28.09 3.71
C SER A 268 -26.80 -27.60 2.56
N LEU A 269 -26.29 -26.58 1.87
CA LEU A 269 -26.89 -25.95 0.70
C LEU A 269 -26.02 -26.30 -0.52
N LEU A 270 -26.61 -26.25 -1.72
CA LEU A 270 -25.90 -26.56 -2.97
C LEU A 270 -25.86 -25.33 -3.86
N LEU A 271 -24.68 -25.02 -4.38
CA LEU A 271 -24.52 -24.14 -5.54
C LEU A 271 -24.56 -25.02 -6.79
N ARG A 272 -25.44 -24.71 -7.73
CA ARG A 272 -25.60 -25.44 -8.99
C ARG A 272 -25.19 -24.58 -10.18
N ALA A 273 -24.57 -25.23 -11.15
CA ALA A 273 -24.25 -24.63 -12.44
C ALA A 273 -25.55 -24.19 -13.14
N GLY A 274 -25.60 -22.93 -13.58
CA GLY A 274 -26.74 -22.32 -14.26
C GLY A 274 -27.88 -21.81 -13.36
N VAL A 275 -27.82 -22.08 -12.05
CA VAL A 275 -28.88 -21.67 -11.11
C VAL A 275 -28.38 -20.63 -10.11
N GLU A 276 -27.35 -20.94 -9.33
CA GLU A 276 -26.75 -19.99 -8.36
C GLU A 276 -25.39 -19.47 -8.82
N THR A 277 -24.70 -20.22 -9.66
CA THR A 277 -23.40 -19.86 -10.23
C THR A 277 -23.25 -20.42 -11.63
N ALA A 278 -22.26 -19.98 -12.39
CA ALA A 278 -22.01 -20.44 -13.75
C ALA A 278 -20.56 -20.15 -14.15
N GLU A 279 -20.12 -20.70 -15.28
CA GLU A 279 -18.83 -20.38 -15.89
C GLU A 279 -18.64 -18.86 -16.03
N GLY A 280 -17.55 -18.33 -15.48
CA GLY A 280 -17.33 -16.89 -15.38
C GLY A 280 -17.08 -16.24 -16.73
N ASP A 281 -16.19 -16.84 -17.52
CA ASP A 281 -16.03 -16.48 -18.92
C ASP A 281 -16.88 -17.43 -19.75
N TYR A 282 -18.07 -17.02 -20.24
CA TYR A 282 -18.69 -17.79 -21.33
C TYR A 282 -18.12 -17.30 -22.65
N PRO A 283 -17.33 -18.13 -23.35
CA PRO A 283 -17.25 -17.98 -24.79
C PRO A 283 -18.65 -18.23 -25.36
N ALA A 284 -19.07 -17.41 -26.33
CA ALA A 284 -20.39 -17.45 -26.97
C ALA A 284 -20.93 -18.88 -27.16
N GLY A 285 -21.89 -19.28 -26.32
CA GLY A 285 -22.66 -20.53 -26.45
C GLY A 285 -21.93 -21.85 -26.12
N LYS A 286 -20.77 -21.84 -25.45
CA LYS A 286 -19.97 -23.07 -25.24
C LYS A 286 -20.20 -23.82 -23.93
N ALA A 287 -20.95 -23.30 -22.98
CA ALA A 287 -21.22 -23.98 -21.72
C ALA A 287 -22.52 -24.82 -21.78
N GLN A 288 -22.53 -25.99 -21.14
CA GLN A 288 -23.68 -26.89 -21.06
C GLN A 288 -24.70 -26.50 -19.97
N HIS A 289 -24.51 -25.35 -19.33
CA HIS A 289 -25.41 -24.76 -18.34
C HIS A 289 -25.78 -23.33 -18.71
N GLY A 290 -26.91 -22.86 -18.20
CA GLY A 290 -27.42 -21.50 -18.38
C GLY A 290 -26.64 -20.47 -17.57
N ARG A 291 -27.01 -19.19 -17.73
CA ARG A 291 -26.45 -18.09 -16.94
C ARG A 291 -27.50 -17.63 -15.92
N PRO A 292 -27.22 -17.71 -14.60
CA PRO A 292 -28.12 -17.18 -13.59
C PRO A 292 -28.02 -15.65 -13.52
N ARG A 293 -28.62 -15.04 -12.48
CA ARG A 293 -28.61 -13.59 -12.30
C ARG A 293 -27.18 -13.05 -12.26
N VAL A 294 -26.88 -12.14 -13.17
CA VAL A 294 -25.60 -11.44 -13.22
C VAL A 294 -25.50 -10.44 -12.07
N ALA A 295 -24.43 -10.52 -11.29
CA ALA A 295 -24.09 -9.57 -10.25
C ALA A 295 -23.30 -8.37 -10.81
N THR A 296 -22.21 -8.64 -11.53
CA THR A 296 -21.38 -7.61 -12.16
C THR A 296 -20.61 -8.20 -13.34
N ALA A 297 -20.38 -7.40 -14.38
CA ALA A 297 -19.38 -7.71 -15.39
C ALA A 297 -17.97 -7.53 -14.81
N TRP A 298 -16.99 -8.26 -15.35
CA TRP A 298 -15.59 -8.03 -15.02
C TRP A 298 -15.14 -6.69 -15.62
N LYS A 299 -14.46 -5.86 -14.82
CA LYS A 299 -13.88 -4.58 -15.31
C LYS A 299 -12.72 -4.81 -16.27
N GLU A 300 -12.03 -5.92 -16.12
CA GLU A 300 -10.84 -6.28 -16.89
C GLU A 300 -11.14 -7.56 -17.68
N GLY A 301 -11.28 -7.44 -19.01
CA GLY A 301 -11.55 -8.56 -19.90
C GLY A 301 -12.89 -8.45 -20.66
N PRO A 302 -12.97 -8.91 -21.92
CA PRO A 302 -14.08 -8.56 -22.80
C PRO A 302 -15.40 -9.34 -22.63
N SER A 303 -15.48 -10.37 -21.75
CA SER A 303 -16.66 -11.28 -21.78
C SER A 303 -17.11 -11.89 -20.45
N GLY A 304 -16.33 -11.79 -19.37
CA GLY A 304 -16.62 -12.52 -18.14
C GLY A 304 -17.49 -11.80 -17.12
N VAL A 305 -18.14 -12.59 -16.27
CA VAL A 305 -19.23 -12.14 -15.41
C VAL A 305 -19.18 -12.83 -14.05
N ASN A 306 -19.51 -12.11 -12.99
CA ASN A 306 -19.79 -12.66 -11.67
C ASN A 306 -21.30 -12.87 -11.53
N TYR A 307 -21.70 -14.00 -10.97
CA TYR A 307 -23.10 -14.38 -10.78
C TYR A 307 -23.52 -14.21 -9.32
N TYR A 308 -24.80 -13.90 -9.11
CA TYR A 308 -25.42 -13.86 -7.80
C TYR A 308 -26.25 -15.12 -7.58
N GLY A 309 -25.97 -15.81 -6.48
CA GLY A 309 -26.74 -16.93 -5.96
C GLY A 309 -27.28 -16.60 -4.58
N ARG A 310 -28.54 -16.96 -4.33
CA ARG A 310 -29.16 -16.89 -3.00
C ARG A 310 -29.41 -18.30 -2.50
N LEU A 311 -28.93 -18.57 -1.29
CA LEU A 311 -29.08 -19.85 -0.61
C LEU A 311 -29.95 -19.65 0.63
N ASP A 312 -31.23 -20.02 0.53
CA ASP A 312 -32.16 -19.91 1.66
C ASP A 312 -31.97 -21.07 2.64
N LEU A 313 -31.90 -20.74 3.92
CA LEU A 313 -31.84 -21.72 5.01
C LEU A 313 -33.26 -22.20 5.34
N LYS A 314 -33.40 -23.46 5.73
CA LYS A 314 -34.69 -24.03 6.15
C LYS A 314 -35.25 -23.31 7.36
N GLU A 315 -34.39 -22.95 8.29
CA GLU A 315 -34.73 -22.25 9.51
C GLU A 315 -33.67 -21.20 9.83
N PRO A 316 -34.04 -20.06 10.45
CA PRO A 316 -33.07 -19.05 10.86
C PRO A 316 -32.04 -19.62 11.84
N LEU A 317 -30.76 -19.30 11.65
CA LEU A 317 -29.68 -19.64 12.59
C LEU A 317 -28.62 -18.53 12.64
N LYS A 318 -27.73 -18.57 13.64
CA LYS A 318 -26.56 -17.67 13.71
C LYS A 318 -25.30 -18.45 13.29
N PRO A 319 -24.73 -18.22 12.10
CA PRO A 319 -23.57 -18.96 11.64
C PRO A 319 -22.33 -18.76 12.53
N VAL A 320 -21.60 -19.84 12.78
CA VAL A 320 -20.28 -19.84 13.42
C VAL A 320 -19.20 -20.46 12.53
N ARG A 321 -19.61 -21.20 11.49
CA ARG A 321 -18.72 -21.66 10.44
C ARG A 321 -19.47 -21.80 9.13
N ILE A 322 -18.84 -21.40 8.03
CA ILE A 322 -19.27 -21.71 6.68
C ILE A 322 -18.11 -22.42 5.98
N GLU A 323 -18.38 -23.58 5.41
CA GLU A 323 -17.44 -24.33 4.59
C GLU A 323 -18.00 -24.47 3.18
N VAL A 324 -17.20 -24.12 2.17
CA VAL A 324 -17.55 -24.25 0.76
C VAL A 324 -16.63 -25.26 0.11
N GLU A 325 -17.18 -26.44 -0.15
CA GLU A 325 -16.51 -27.56 -0.81
C GLU A 325 -16.85 -27.55 -2.30
N TYR A 326 -15.83 -27.57 -3.16
CA TYR A 326 -16.02 -27.72 -4.60
C TYR A 326 -16.17 -29.21 -4.96
N LEU A 327 -17.26 -29.56 -5.66
CA LEU A 327 -17.68 -30.95 -5.87
C LEU A 327 -17.21 -31.55 -7.20
N MET A 328 -16.73 -30.74 -8.13
CA MET A 328 -16.28 -31.23 -9.45
C MET A 328 -14.86 -31.82 -9.35
N PRO A 329 -14.48 -32.79 -10.22
CA PRO A 329 -13.15 -33.39 -10.22
C PRO A 329 -12.05 -32.44 -10.74
N SER A 330 -12.43 -31.39 -11.47
CA SER A 330 -11.53 -30.39 -12.04
C SER A 330 -12.25 -29.04 -12.13
N GLY A 331 -11.48 -27.97 -12.28
CA GLY A 331 -12.01 -26.60 -12.29
C GLY A 331 -11.91 -25.94 -10.93
N ARG A 332 -12.43 -24.72 -10.83
CA ARG A 332 -12.40 -23.90 -9.61
C ARG A 332 -13.70 -23.13 -9.45
N LEU A 333 -14.10 -22.89 -8.20
CA LEU A 333 -15.14 -21.93 -7.83
C LEU A 333 -14.48 -20.71 -7.19
N TYR A 334 -14.64 -19.55 -7.81
CA TYR A 334 -14.24 -18.27 -7.22
C TYR A 334 -15.41 -17.67 -6.47
N LEU A 335 -15.27 -17.54 -5.16
CA LEU A 335 -16.15 -16.75 -4.32
C LEU A 335 -15.61 -15.32 -4.28
N ARG A 336 -16.42 -14.38 -4.77
CA ARG A 336 -16.09 -12.95 -4.87
C ARG A 336 -16.65 -12.13 -3.73
N ALA A 337 -17.79 -12.55 -3.17
CA ALA A 337 -18.39 -11.95 -2.00
C ALA A 337 -19.38 -12.93 -1.37
N MET A 338 -19.64 -12.77 -0.08
CA MET A 338 -20.72 -13.46 0.62
C MET A 338 -21.31 -12.52 1.66
N SER A 339 -22.63 -12.54 1.84
CA SER A 339 -23.32 -11.77 2.88
C SER A 339 -24.38 -12.63 3.56
N LEU A 340 -24.43 -12.54 4.89
CA LEU A 340 -25.46 -13.15 5.73
C LEU A 340 -26.67 -12.23 5.74
N ILE A 341 -27.87 -12.77 5.51
CA ILE A 341 -29.10 -11.98 5.34
C ILE A 341 -30.14 -12.42 6.37
N ASP A 342 -30.63 -11.46 7.14
CA ASP A 342 -31.85 -11.55 7.95
C ASP A 342 -33.04 -11.05 7.10
N GLY A 343 -33.78 -11.98 6.50
CA GLY A 343 -34.91 -11.65 5.63
C GLY A 343 -35.98 -10.77 6.28
N PRO A 344 -36.51 -11.13 7.47
CA PRO A 344 -37.44 -10.29 8.21
C PRO A 344 -36.92 -8.88 8.49
N ALA A 345 -35.67 -8.74 8.96
CA ALA A 345 -35.08 -7.44 9.23
C ALA A 345 -34.87 -6.63 7.94
N LEU A 346 -34.52 -7.28 6.82
CA LEU A 346 -34.36 -6.65 5.50
C LEU A 346 -35.69 -6.10 5.00
N ALA A 347 -36.77 -6.87 5.12
CA ALA A 347 -38.11 -6.43 4.75
C ALA A 347 -38.59 -5.23 5.59
N ALA A 348 -38.16 -5.15 6.85
CA ALA A 348 -38.41 -4.01 7.73
C ALA A 348 -37.51 -2.79 7.47
N GLY A 349 -36.55 -2.88 6.54
CA GLY A 349 -35.60 -1.81 6.25
C GLY A 349 -34.56 -1.58 7.36
N SER A 350 -34.27 -2.60 8.17
CA SER A 350 -33.29 -2.49 9.25
C SER A 350 -31.87 -2.30 8.68
N PRO A 351 -31.07 -1.37 9.25
CA PRO A 351 -29.67 -1.20 8.84
C PRO A 351 -28.78 -2.39 9.22
N THR A 352 -29.24 -3.28 10.11
CA THR A 352 -28.51 -4.50 10.53
C THR A 352 -29.08 -5.77 9.89
N ALA A 353 -29.82 -5.62 8.79
CA ALA A 353 -30.47 -6.73 8.10
C ALA A 353 -29.51 -7.69 7.39
N PHE A 354 -28.26 -7.28 7.22
CA PHE A 354 -27.23 -8.10 6.62
C PHE A 354 -25.86 -7.72 7.17
N ASP A 355 -24.91 -8.63 7.04
CA ASP A 355 -23.49 -8.35 7.23
C ASP A 355 -22.67 -9.12 6.20
N SER A 356 -21.65 -8.45 5.64
CA SER A 356 -20.72 -9.07 4.71
C SER A 356 -19.77 -10.02 5.44
N VAL A 357 -19.49 -11.15 4.81
CA VAL A 357 -18.54 -12.16 5.30
C VAL A 357 -17.18 -11.89 4.69
N MET A 358 -16.14 -11.84 5.52
CA MET A 358 -14.76 -11.70 5.06
C MET A 358 -14.25 -13.00 4.46
N LEU A 359 -13.94 -13.01 3.16
CA LEU A 359 -13.49 -14.23 2.48
C LEU A 359 -12.02 -14.58 2.77
N ASP A 360 -11.17 -13.58 3.04
CA ASP A 360 -9.81 -13.80 3.53
C ASP A 360 -9.77 -13.65 5.06
N GLN A 361 -9.72 -14.77 5.77
CA GLN A 361 -9.76 -14.84 7.24
C GLN A 361 -8.49 -14.29 7.92
N ARG A 362 -7.48 -13.87 7.14
CA ARG A 362 -6.31 -13.12 7.65
C ARG A 362 -6.52 -11.62 7.64
N LEU A 363 -7.63 -11.14 7.09
CA LEU A 363 -8.01 -9.75 7.09
C LEU A 363 -9.25 -9.56 7.94
N ARG A 364 -9.41 -8.36 8.50
CA ARG A 364 -10.63 -7.94 9.21
C ARG A 364 -11.05 -6.57 8.71
N LEU A 365 -12.30 -6.40 8.31
CA LEU A 365 -12.83 -5.08 7.98
C LEU A 365 -13.08 -4.32 9.28
N VAL A 366 -12.28 -3.29 9.55
CA VAL A 366 -12.36 -2.51 10.80
C VAL A 366 -13.06 -1.17 10.64
N GLN A 367 -13.13 -0.66 9.40
CA GLN A 367 -13.82 0.59 9.07
C GLN A 367 -14.39 0.49 7.65
N SER A 368 -15.64 0.90 7.47
CA SER A 368 -16.31 0.90 6.16
C SER A 368 -17.07 2.21 5.92
N GLY A 369 -16.33 3.30 5.71
CA GLY A 369 -16.85 4.64 5.41
C GLY A 369 -16.87 4.93 3.90
N ASP A 370 -16.28 6.04 3.48
CA ASP A 370 -16.02 6.32 2.05
C ASP A 370 -15.01 5.31 1.47
N LEU A 371 -14.03 4.93 2.29
CA LEU A 371 -13.08 3.85 2.04
C LEU A 371 -13.31 2.70 3.02
N LYS A 372 -12.86 1.51 2.60
CA LYS A 372 -12.68 0.35 3.46
C LYS A 372 -11.27 0.33 4.03
N VAL A 373 -11.15 0.03 5.32
CA VAL A 373 -9.88 -0.22 5.99
C VAL A 373 -9.91 -1.67 6.48
N TYR A 374 -9.00 -2.47 5.95
CA TYR A 374 -8.76 -3.83 6.39
C TYR A 374 -7.57 -3.86 7.34
N GLU A 375 -7.74 -4.46 8.51
CA GLU A 375 -6.65 -4.83 9.40
C GLU A 375 -6.09 -6.19 8.98
N ASN A 376 -4.77 -6.27 8.86
CA ASN A 376 -4.02 -7.48 8.60
C ASN A 376 -3.73 -8.19 9.92
N LEU A 377 -4.29 -9.38 10.09
CA LEU A 377 -4.14 -10.19 11.31
C LEU A 377 -2.78 -10.91 11.37
N ASP A 378 -2.07 -11.00 10.25
CA ASP A 378 -0.70 -11.52 10.16
C ASP A 378 0.36 -10.41 10.33
N TYR A 379 -0.02 -9.24 10.83
CA TYR A 379 0.88 -8.10 11.07
C TYR A 379 2.06 -8.48 11.99
N LEU A 380 3.27 -8.16 11.53
CA LEU A 380 4.49 -8.18 12.35
C LEU A 380 4.96 -6.76 12.64
N SER A 381 5.46 -6.54 13.86
CA SER A 381 6.18 -5.33 14.22
C SER A 381 7.36 -5.08 13.28
N ARG A 382 7.78 -3.81 13.17
CA ARG A 382 8.88 -3.40 12.29
C ARG A 382 10.21 -4.07 12.60
N ALA A 383 10.43 -4.42 13.87
CA ALA A 383 11.48 -5.33 14.29
C ALA A 383 10.82 -6.60 14.86
N PHE A 384 11.27 -7.77 14.41
CA PHE A 384 10.83 -9.07 14.90
C PHE A 384 11.99 -10.06 14.88
N VAL A 385 11.82 -11.20 15.52
CA VAL A 385 12.86 -12.24 15.61
C VAL A 385 12.34 -13.55 15.03
N VAL A 386 13.23 -14.27 14.36
CA VAL A 386 13.01 -15.64 13.91
C VAL A 386 14.15 -16.54 14.39
N HIS A 387 13.80 -17.77 14.78
CA HIS A 387 14.79 -18.77 15.22
C HIS A 387 15.20 -19.74 14.11
N GLN A 388 14.54 -19.65 12.95
CA GLN A 388 14.89 -20.44 11.79
C GLN A 388 15.38 -19.50 10.69
N ALA A 389 16.45 -19.92 10.01
CA ALA A 389 16.92 -19.23 8.83
C ALA A 389 17.40 -20.23 7.78
N SER A 390 17.19 -19.90 6.51
CA SER A 390 17.78 -20.65 5.40
C SER A 390 18.60 -19.74 4.50
N LEU A 391 19.65 -20.28 3.87
CA LEU A 391 20.50 -19.53 2.95
C LEU A 391 19.98 -19.67 1.53
N ALA A 392 19.82 -18.57 0.81
CA ALA A 392 19.50 -18.58 -0.61
C ALA A 392 20.61 -17.85 -1.41
N PRO A 393 21.22 -18.51 -2.41
CA PRO A 393 22.25 -17.90 -3.24
C PRO A 393 21.67 -16.98 -4.33
N THR A 394 20.39 -17.17 -4.70
CA THR A 394 19.73 -16.42 -5.78
C THR A 394 18.45 -15.74 -5.30
N MET A 395 18.04 -14.71 -6.03
CA MET A 395 16.79 -13.98 -5.79
C MET A 395 15.58 -14.91 -6.00
N GLU A 396 15.61 -15.73 -7.03
CA GLU A 396 14.55 -16.69 -7.38
C GLU A 396 14.34 -17.71 -6.26
N GLU A 397 15.43 -18.27 -5.72
CA GLU A 397 15.34 -19.16 -4.55
C GLU A 397 14.84 -18.44 -3.31
N THR A 398 15.25 -17.18 -3.12
CA THR A 398 14.77 -16.35 -2.01
C THR A 398 13.25 -16.22 -2.09
N PHE A 399 12.72 -15.78 -3.24
CA PHE A 399 11.28 -15.59 -3.43
C PHE A 399 10.48 -16.89 -3.40
N ALA A 400 11.05 -18.00 -3.88
CA ALA A 400 10.41 -19.31 -3.77
C ALA A 400 10.22 -19.73 -2.30
N ARG A 401 11.22 -19.48 -1.45
CA ARG A 401 11.18 -19.81 -0.01
C ARG A 401 10.33 -18.82 0.79
N MET A 402 10.24 -17.56 0.35
CA MET A 402 9.37 -16.55 0.96
C MET A 402 7.86 -16.88 0.85
N LYS A 403 7.45 -17.82 0.00
CA LYS A 403 6.07 -18.34 -0.03
C LYS A 403 5.68 -19.09 1.25
N GLY A 404 6.67 -19.48 2.06
CA GLY A 404 6.51 -20.08 3.38
C GLY A 404 6.02 -19.11 4.47
N ASP A 405 6.29 -19.46 5.73
CA ASP A 405 5.92 -18.63 6.89
C ASP A 405 7.07 -17.70 7.28
N LEU A 406 7.04 -16.47 6.76
CA LEU A 406 8.01 -15.42 7.06
C LEU A 406 7.98 -14.96 8.53
N GLN A 407 6.94 -15.31 9.28
CA GLN A 407 6.89 -15.02 10.72
C GLN A 407 7.78 -15.97 11.53
N ARG A 408 8.17 -17.12 10.95
CA ARG A 408 8.93 -18.16 11.64
C ARG A 408 10.34 -18.33 11.10
N GLN A 409 10.55 -17.97 9.83
CA GLN A 409 11.81 -18.21 9.15
C GLN A 409 12.21 -17.03 8.26
N ALA A 410 13.48 -16.61 8.36
CA ALA A 410 14.09 -15.66 7.43
C ALA A 410 14.87 -16.39 6.33
N VAL A 411 14.87 -15.83 5.12
CA VAL A 411 15.74 -16.29 4.03
C VAL A 411 16.91 -15.33 3.90
N LEU A 412 18.12 -15.78 4.25
CA LEU A 412 19.33 -14.97 4.28
C LEU A 412 20.12 -15.06 2.97
N GLU A 413 20.70 -13.95 2.55
CA GLU A 413 21.69 -13.91 1.47
C GLU A 413 22.92 -14.76 1.85
N ASP A 414 23.34 -15.68 0.95
CA ASP A 414 24.43 -16.60 1.22
C ASP A 414 25.80 -15.91 1.31
N THR A 415 26.19 -15.55 2.53
CA THR A 415 27.46 -14.91 2.87
C THR A 415 28.15 -15.69 3.99
N PRO A 416 29.49 -15.57 4.18
CA PRO A 416 30.19 -16.23 5.28
C PRO A 416 29.56 -15.95 6.65
N ALA A 417 29.21 -14.69 6.92
CA ALA A 417 28.55 -14.31 8.16
C ALA A 417 27.13 -14.91 8.31
N ALA A 418 26.37 -15.03 7.22
CA ALA A 418 25.07 -15.68 7.26
C ALA A 418 25.19 -17.20 7.54
N ARG A 419 26.21 -17.87 6.98
CA ARG A 419 26.49 -19.29 7.26
C ARG A 419 26.82 -19.52 8.73
N GLU A 420 27.66 -18.66 9.31
CA GLU A 420 27.99 -18.70 10.74
C GLU A 420 26.74 -18.46 11.60
N ALA A 421 25.92 -17.47 11.25
CA ALA A 421 24.67 -17.19 11.94
C ALA A 421 23.70 -18.38 11.91
N VAL A 422 23.49 -19.00 10.74
CA VAL A 422 22.62 -20.18 10.58
C VAL A 422 23.14 -21.37 11.41
N GLN A 423 24.45 -21.58 11.47
CA GLN A 423 25.05 -22.63 12.31
C GLN A 423 24.83 -22.35 13.81
N ALA A 424 24.86 -21.08 14.22
CA ALA A 424 24.71 -20.66 15.61
C ALA A 424 23.27 -20.69 16.14
N LEU A 425 22.24 -20.71 15.28
CA LEU A 425 20.83 -20.75 15.70
C LEU A 425 20.45 -22.04 16.46
N GLY A 426 21.16 -23.15 16.21
CA GLY A 426 20.86 -24.44 16.83
C GLY A 426 19.44 -24.95 16.49
N SER A 427 18.90 -25.86 17.30
CA SER A 427 17.54 -26.41 17.15
C SER A 427 16.52 -25.77 18.10
N GLY A 428 16.74 -24.51 18.50
CA GLY A 428 15.86 -23.80 19.44
C GLY A 428 14.44 -23.63 18.87
N GLU A 429 13.45 -24.18 19.54
CA GLU A 429 12.04 -23.95 19.20
C GLU A 429 11.51 -22.67 19.86
N GLY A 430 10.88 -21.84 19.02
CA GLY A 430 9.95 -20.74 19.30
C GLY A 430 9.72 -20.38 20.77
N ALA A 431 10.69 -19.71 21.37
CA ALA A 431 10.54 -19.17 22.69
C ALA A 431 9.89 -17.78 22.62
N ARG A 432 9.31 -17.32 23.74
CA ARG A 432 8.67 -15.99 23.82
C ARG A 432 9.75 -14.92 23.90
N ASP A 433 10.17 -14.43 22.75
CA ASP A 433 11.02 -13.24 22.67
C ASP A 433 10.20 -11.97 22.88
N ASP A 434 10.88 -10.93 23.34
CA ASP A 434 10.33 -9.58 23.45
C ASP A 434 11.23 -8.62 22.67
N VAL A 435 10.65 -7.82 21.78
CA VAL A 435 11.39 -6.96 20.86
C VAL A 435 10.71 -5.59 20.81
N GLU A 436 11.44 -4.55 21.16
CA GLU A 436 10.93 -3.18 21.22
C GLU A 436 11.89 -2.21 20.52
N ILE A 437 11.35 -1.37 19.64
CA ILE A 437 12.11 -0.26 19.05
C ILE A 437 12.12 0.91 20.04
N MET A 438 13.24 1.07 20.75
CA MET A 438 13.45 2.13 21.74
C MET A 438 13.60 3.53 21.10
N SER A 439 14.17 3.59 19.90
CA SER A 439 14.35 4.85 19.17
C SER A 439 14.34 4.60 17.67
N ASN A 440 13.55 5.39 16.94
CA ASN A 440 13.45 5.32 15.49
C ASN A 440 13.75 6.70 14.86
N LYS A 441 14.99 6.88 14.38
CA LYS A 441 15.45 8.10 13.71
C LYS A 441 15.99 7.76 12.32
N PRO A 442 15.98 8.71 11.36
CA PRO A 442 16.46 8.45 10.00
C PRO A 442 17.88 7.84 9.93
N GLU A 443 18.77 8.29 10.81
CA GLU A 443 20.16 7.87 10.89
C GLU A 443 20.46 6.78 11.94
N ARG A 444 19.49 6.44 12.80
CA ARG A 444 19.70 5.49 13.90
C ARG A 444 18.42 4.79 14.33
N VAL A 445 18.44 3.47 14.38
CA VAL A 445 17.37 2.63 14.94
C VAL A 445 17.95 1.82 16.09
N LEU A 446 17.39 2.01 17.28
CA LEU A 446 17.79 1.29 18.49
C LEU A 446 16.68 0.30 18.86
N VAL A 447 17.04 -0.97 18.94
CA VAL A 447 16.12 -2.06 19.28
C VAL A 447 16.62 -2.73 20.56
N TRP A 448 15.73 -2.88 21.53
CA TRP A 448 15.95 -3.74 22.68
C TRP A 448 15.29 -5.09 22.40
N ALA A 449 15.99 -6.18 22.72
CA ALA A 449 15.49 -7.53 22.52
C ALA A 449 15.82 -8.42 23.72
N ARG A 450 14.83 -9.14 24.23
CA ARG A 450 15.01 -10.26 25.14
C ARG A 450 14.79 -11.55 24.36
N MET A 451 15.88 -12.27 24.15
CA MET A 451 15.97 -13.47 23.33
C MET A 451 16.02 -14.69 24.25
N ALA A 452 15.04 -15.58 24.16
CA ALA A 452 15.06 -16.80 24.96
C ALA A 452 15.97 -17.88 24.38
N SER A 453 16.25 -17.82 23.07
CA SER A 453 17.29 -18.60 22.38
C SER A 453 17.96 -17.74 21.30
N PRO A 454 19.14 -18.15 20.77
CA PRO A 454 19.73 -17.47 19.62
C PRO A 454 18.73 -17.30 18.49
N GLY A 455 18.76 -16.13 17.83
CA GLY A 455 17.80 -15.77 16.80
C GLY A 455 18.35 -14.76 15.81
N ILE A 456 17.63 -14.58 14.71
CA ILE A 456 17.87 -13.50 13.75
C ILE A 456 16.87 -12.40 14.04
N LEU A 457 17.37 -11.24 14.46
CA LEU A 457 16.57 -10.03 14.54
C LEU A 457 16.47 -9.42 13.14
N VAL A 458 15.25 -9.35 12.61
CA VAL A 458 14.93 -8.75 11.32
C VAL A 458 14.32 -7.38 11.56
N LEU A 459 14.91 -6.36 10.92
CA LEU A 459 14.36 -5.01 10.85
C LEU A 459 13.84 -4.79 9.42
N THR A 460 12.54 -4.56 9.26
CA THR A 460 11.85 -4.46 7.95
C THR A 460 12.15 -3.16 7.19
N ASP A 461 13.36 -2.63 7.37
CA ASP A 461 13.93 -1.51 6.64
C ASP A 461 14.86 -2.02 5.54
N THR A 462 14.88 -1.32 4.40
CA THR A 462 15.74 -1.70 3.28
C THR A 462 17.21 -1.72 3.66
N ASN A 463 17.88 -2.83 3.38
CA ASN A 463 19.33 -2.96 3.50
C ASN A 463 20.03 -2.11 2.42
N PHE A 464 20.69 -1.04 2.85
CA PHE A 464 21.34 -0.06 1.97
C PHE A 464 22.80 0.18 2.40
N PRO A 465 23.75 0.36 1.46
CA PRO A 465 25.14 0.62 1.81
C PRO A 465 25.32 1.87 2.70
N GLY A 466 26.09 1.73 3.78
CA GLY A 466 26.37 2.81 4.75
C GLY A 466 25.72 2.60 6.12
N TRP A 467 24.83 1.62 6.25
CA TRP A 467 24.37 1.12 7.55
C TRP A 467 25.40 0.19 8.19
N SER A 468 25.48 0.25 9.51
CA SER A 468 26.26 -0.64 10.38
C SER A 468 25.42 -1.06 11.57
N VAL A 469 25.70 -2.22 12.15
CA VAL A 469 24.99 -2.74 13.31
C VAL A 469 25.97 -3.06 14.44
N ARG A 470 25.54 -2.80 15.67
CA ARG A 470 26.22 -3.23 16.89
C ARG A 470 25.25 -4.01 17.78
N VAL A 471 25.74 -5.04 18.45
CA VAL A 471 25.03 -5.77 19.51
C VAL A 471 25.78 -5.52 20.80
N ASP A 472 25.12 -4.94 21.80
CA ASP A 472 25.69 -4.53 23.09
C ASP A 472 26.95 -3.65 22.96
N GLY A 473 26.94 -2.78 21.95
CA GLY A 473 28.05 -1.87 21.65
C GLY A 473 29.20 -2.50 20.84
N ALA A 474 29.23 -3.82 20.69
CA ALA A 474 30.22 -4.51 19.84
C ALA A 474 29.76 -4.54 18.37
N PRO A 475 30.65 -4.28 17.39
CA PRO A 475 30.32 -4.43 15.97
C PRO A 475 29.87 -5.86 15.62
N ALA A 476 28.78 -5.98 14.85
CA ALA A 476 28.27 -7.25 14.37
C ALA A 476 28.09 -7.21 12.84
N PRO A 477 28.17 -8.37 12.15
CA PRO A 477 27.93 -8.43 10.71
C PRO A 477 26.46 -8.14 10.40
N MET A 478 26.21 -7.19 9.50
CA MET A 478 24.87 -6.92 8.99
C MET A 478 24.50 -7.98 7.94
N LEU A 479 23.40 -8.69 8.17
CA LEU A 479 22.85 -9.70 7.29
C LEU A 479 21.75 -9.06 6.42
N ARG A 480 21.47 -9.69 5.26
CA ARG A 480 20.31 -9.35 4.42
C ARG A 480 19.29 -10.48 4.51
N ALA A 481 18.08 -10.16 4.98
CA ALA A 481 16.96 -11.09 5.09
C ALA A 481 15.90 -10.79 4.03
N ASP A 482 15.29 -11.84 3.49
CA ASP A 482 14.14 -11.82 2.58
C ASP A 482 14.35 -10.86 1.40
N HIS A 483 15.57 -10.88 0.84
CA HIS A 483 16.06 -10.03 -0.26
C HIS A 483 16.14 -8.52 0.04
N LEU A 484 15.31 -7.96 0.92
CA LEU A 484 15.20 -6.52 1.13
C LEU A 484 15.68 -6.04 2.50
N PHE A 485 15.49 -6.82 3.55
CA PHE A 485 15.57 -6.35 4.93
C PHE A 485 16.96 -6.42 5.54
N ARG A 486 17.17 -5.60 6.56
CA ARG A 486 18.36 -5.68 7.42
C ARG A 486 18.11 -6.73 8.49
N ALA A 487 19.13 -7.51 8.79
CA ALA A 487 19.07 -8.47 9.88
C ALA A 487 20.40 -8.56 10.61
N VAL A 488 20.37 -9.10 11.82
CA VAL A 488 21.57 -9.41 12.60
C VAL A 488 21.30 -10.64 13.46
N PHE A 489 22.33 -11.47 13.66
CA PHE A 489 22.29 -12.54 14.65
C PHE A 489 22.35 -11.96 16.06
N VAL A 490 21.47 -12.42 16.94
CA VAL A 490 21.43 -12.04 18.35
C VAL A 490 21.46 -13.33 19.19
N PRO A 491 22.42 -13.48 20.12
CA PRO A 491 22.46 -14.64 21.01
C PRO A 491 21.28 -14.63 22.00
N GLY A 492 21.13 -15.70 22.78
CA GLY A 492 20.14 -15.75 23.87
C GLY A 492 20.55 -14.82 25.02
N GLY A 493 19.59 -14.09 25.58
CA GLY A 493 19.81 -13.08 26.61
C GLY A 493 19.09 -11.76 26.33
N GLU A 494 19.37 -10.75 27.14
CA GLU A 494 18.93 -9.39 26.87
C GLU A 494 20.01 -8.64 26.11
N HIS A 495 19.62 -8.00 25.01
CA HIS A 495 20.53 -7.36 24.08
C HIS A 495 19.99 -6.01 23.61
N THR A 496 20.92 -5.09 23.35
CA THR A 496 20.65 -3.83 22.66
C THR A 496 21.28 -3.86 21.28
N VAL A 497 20.46 -3.74 20.24
CA VAL A 497 20.88 -3.72 18.84
C VAL A 497 20.78 -2.29 18.30
N ASP A 498 21.92 -1.73 17.88
CA ASP A 498 22.04 -0.36 17.39
C ASP A 498 22.40 -0.35 15.91
N PHE A 499 21.42 -0.03 15.07
CA PHE A 499 21.63 0.23 13.65
C PHE A 499 21.95 1.71 13.45
N THR A 500 23.11 2.02 12.87
CA THR A 500 23.55 3.40 12.61
C THR A 500 23.92 3.59 11.13
N TYR A 501 23.40 4.65 10.52
CA TYR A 501 23.75 5.08 9.17
C TYR A 501 24.87 6.12 9.18
N ALA A 502 26.05 5.73 8.70
CA ALA A 502 27.23 6.61 8.67
C ALA A 502 28.03 6.41 7.37
N PRO A 503 27.50 6.84 6.21
CA PRO A 503 28.12 6.56 4.91
C PRO A 503 29.43 7.32 4.73
N ASN A 504 30.41 6.67 4.08
CA ASN A 504 31.71 7.29 3.77
C ASN A 504 31.59 8.49 2.81
N SER A 505 30.52 8.57 2.01
CA SER A 505 30.24 9.73 1.15
C SER A 505 30.02 11.02 1.96
N TYR A 506 29.29 10.94 3.07
CA TYR A 506 29.05 12.09 3.94
C TYR A 506 30.36 12.63 4.53
N LYS A 507 31.21 11.74 5.07
CA LYS A 507 32.53 12.11 5.61
C LYS A 507 33.41 12.80 4.55
N ARG A 508 33.44 12.27 3.33
CA ARG A 508 34.16 12.88 2.20
C ARG A 508 33.57 14.23 1.79
N GLY A 509 32.23 14.34 1.77
CA GLY A 509 31.54 15.59 1.45
C GLY A 509 31.87 16.71 2.42
N VAL A 510 31.82 16.43 3.74
CA VAL A 510 32.22 17.38 4.79
C VAL A 510 33.66 17.86 4.58
N LEU A 511 34.59 16.94 4.31
CA LEU A 511 36.00 17.28 4.06
C LEU A 511 36.14 18.20 2.84
N VAL A 512 35.49 17.87 1.72
CA VAL A 512 35.50 18.70 0.51
C VAL A 512 34.90 20.07 0.78
N SER A 513 33.78 20.16 1.50
CA SER A 513 33.16 21.44 1.87
C SER A 513 34.09 22.33 2.68
N PHE A 514 34.83 21.78 3.65
CA PHE A 514 35.82 22.53 4.42
C PHE A 514 36.98 23.03 3.54
N PHE A 515 37.48 22.21 2.61
CA PHE A 515 38.51 22.63 1.65
C PHE A 515 38.00 23.73 0.71
N SER A 516 36.79 23.60 0.18
CA SER A 516 36.17 24.61 -0.68
C SER A 516 35.95 25.93 0.06
N LEU A 517 35.46 25.87 1.31
CA LEU A 517 35.29 27.06 2.14
C LEU A 517 36.64 27.73 2.42
N GLY A 518 37.66 26.95 2.79
CA GLY A 518 39.03 27.45 2.99
C GLY A 518 39.59 28.14 1.73
N LEU A 519 39.36 27.56 0.56
CA LEU A 519 39.75 28.15 -0.72
C LEU A 519 39.01 29.46 -1.01
N VAL A 520 37.70 29.52 -0.80
CA VAL A 520 36.90 30.75 -0.98
C VAL A 520 37.39 31.85 -0.03
N LEU A 521 37.62 31.53 1.24
CA LEU A 521 38.14 32.48 2.21
C LEU A 521 39.55 32.97 1.85
N LEU A 522 40.42 32.08 1.34
CA LEU A 522 41.75 32.43 0.85
C LEU A 522 41.68 33.39 -0.34
N LEU A 523 40.84 33.10 -1.34
CA LEU A 523 40.66 33.96 -2.52
C LEU A 523 40.08 35.33 -2.14
N LEU A 524 39.11 35.36 -1.22
CA LEU A 524 38.59 36.61 -0.66
C LEU A 524 39.69 37.39 0.06
N ALA A 525 40.46 36.76 0.96
CA ALA A 525 41.56 37.41 1.67
C ALA A 525 42.60 38.01 0.70
N LEU A 526 42.97 37.27 -0.35
CA LEU A 526 43.87 37.76 -1.39
C LEU A 526 43.28 38.98 -2.12
N SER A 527 41.97 39.01 -2.39
CA SER A 527 41.28 40.13 -3.09
C SER A 527 41.30 41.46 -2.35
N PHE A 528 41.46 41.41 -1.02
CA PHE A 528 41.62 42.60 -0.18
C PHE A 528 43.09 43.03 -0.01
N THR A 529 44.06 42.29 -0.53
CA THR A 529 45.47 42.71 -0.45
C THR A 529 45.78 43.88 -1.40
N PRO A 530 46.61 44.86 -1.00
CA PRO A 530 46.92 46.05 -1.80
C PRO A 530 47.53 45.73 -3.18
N ALA A 531 48.25 44.62 -3.29
CA ALA A 531 48.88 44.16 -4.52
C ALA A 531 47.87 43.86 -5.64
N TRP A 532 46.69 43.31 -5.31
CA TRP A 532 45.66 43.00 -6.31
C TRP A 532 44.92 44.26 -6.78
N LYS A 533 44.65 45.22 -5.88
CA LYS A 533 44.14 46.56 -6.25
C LYS A 533 45.07 47.29 -7.23
N SER A 534 46.39 47.18 -7.04
CA SER A 534 47.39 47.84 -7.89
C SER A 534 47.53 47.23 -9.30
N ARG A 535 46.98 46.03 -9.53
CA ARG A 535 47.08 45.28 -10.80
C ARG A 535 45.86 45.43 -11.71
N ILE A 536 44.68 45.72 -11.12
CA ILE A 536 43.44 46.02 -11.87
C ILE A 536 43.39 47.49 -12.35
N TRP A 537 44.08 48.40 -11.64
CA TRP A 537 44.11 49.83 -11.98
C TRP A 537 45.27 50.28 -12.89
N ARG A 538 46.28 49.45 -13.16
CA ARG A 538 47.42 49.80 -14.05
C ARG A 538 47.19 49.51 -15.55
N GLY A 539 45.96 49.21 -15.97
CA GLY A 539 45.61 48.93 -17.36
C GLY A 539 44.91 50.07 -18.10
N LYS A 540 44.93 51.31 -17.59
CA LYS A 540 44.15 52.44 -18.15
C LYS A 540 44.91 53.74 -18.41
N ASP A 541 46.24 53.74 -18.35
CA ASP A 541 47.06 54.88 -18.77
C ASP A 541 48.02 54.45 -19.89
N VAL A 542 47.50 54.38 -21.13
CA VAL A 542 48.26 54.55 -22.39
C VAL A 542 47.38 55.32 -23.36
#